data_AF-A0A2T2UHP7-F1
#
_entry.id   AF-A0A2T2UHP7-F1
#
_cell.length_a   1.000
_cell.length_b   1.000
_cell.length_c   1.000
_cell.angle_alpha   90.00
_cell.angle_beta   90.00
_cell.angle_gamma   90.00
#
_symmetry.space_group_name_H-M   'P 1'
#
loop_
_entity.id
_entity.type
_entity.pdbx_description
1 polymer ?
#
loop_
_entity_poly.entity_id
_entity_poly.type
_entity_poly.pdbx_seq_one_letter_code
_entity_poly.pdbx_strand_id
1 'polypeptide(L)'
;MSRFRPASVPTFALLLAGLVALSRPAAAQQQYLSPPDTTEVSDERLLELYDGLRVADVSDGMDLVGLRNVGLMDPRIQSLWKDFEKLNHQFHGIALTVRYVPHDRVVSNPMPPDSFKQWKGRWYDEVSPEPFAEKIDPGSVVVIDASGDGAVEEVPVYLNPKKRGRGIRPGRNMLESVNRPIEVGGALVQPGDVIVADGDGVIVVPREHAVEVARHACEVLEGDKAARRRLYERLGRPLDQTVRPGEETDEGDEP
;
A
#
# COMPACT_ATOMS: atom_id res chain seq x y z
N MET A 1 -25.12 -61.33 -27.98
CA MET A 1 -23.88 -61.31 -27.17
C MET A 1 -22.96 -60.25 -27.76
N SER A 2 -22.94 -59.08 -27.13
CA SER A 2 -22.33 -57.83 -27.62
C SER A 2 -20.82 -57.82 -27.36
N ARG A 3 -20.02 -57.50 -28.38
CA ARG A 3 -18.55 -57.39 -28.30
C ARG A 3 -18.18 -55.98 -27.79
N PHE A 4 -17.56 -55.94 -26.61
CA PHE A 4 -16.99 -54.75 -26.00
C PHE A 4 -15.85 -54.17 -26.89
N ARG A 5 -15.92 -52.87 -27.18
CA ARG A 5 -14.80 -52.08 -27.70
C ARG A 5 -13.97 -51.54 -26.51
N PRO A 6 -12.62 -51.57 -26.53
CA PRO A 6 -11.83 -50.84 -25.55
C PRO A 6 -11.88 -49.33 -25.84
N ALA A 7 -12.09 -48.54 -24.78
CA ALA A 7 -12.09 -47.08 -24.83
C ALA A 7 -10.67 -46.54 -25.05
N SER A 8 -10.54 -45.53 -25.90
CA SER A 8 -9.31 -44.76 -26.13
C SER A 8 -8.95 -43.93 -24.91
N VAL A 9 -7.73 -44.09 -24.41
CA VAL A 9 -7.13 -43.22 -23.38
C VAL A 9 -6.91 -41.82 -23.97
N PRO A 10 -7.31 -40.72 -23.33
CA PRO A 10 -7.08 -39.39 -23.87
C PRO A 10 -5.60 -39.02 -23.76
N THR A 11 -5.04 -38.54 -24.87
CA THR A 11 -3.69 -37.97 -24.96
C THR A 11 -3.63 -36.67 -24.17
N PHE A 12 -2.79 -36.62 -23.14
CA PHE A 12 -2.45 -35.38 -22.43
C PHE A 12 -1.60 -34.49 -23.36
N ALA A 13 -2.12 -33.34 -23.78
CA ALA A 13 -1.34 -32.33 -24.48
C ALA A 13 -0.56 -31.49 -23.45
N LEU A 14 0.74 -31.72 -23.36
CA LEU A 14 1.66 -30.90 -22.57
C LEU A 14 1.94 -29.61 -23.37
N LEU A 15 1.39 -28.48 -22.92
CA LEU A 15 1.63 -27.18 -23.55
C LEU A 15 2.92 -26.60 -22.96
N LEU A 16 4.07 -26.88 -23.58
CA LEU A 16 5.31 -26.15 -23.32
C LEU A 16 5.19 -24.77 -24.00
N ALA A 17 4.88 -23.75 -23.21
CA ALA A 17 5.09 -22.37 -23.64
C ALA A 17 6.61 -22.14 -23.76
N GLY A 18 7.08 -21.96 -24.99
CA GLY A 18 8.47 -21.68 -25.30
C GLY A 18 8.93 -20.38 -24.65
N LEU A 19 9.91 -20.49 -23.75
CA LEU A 19 10.63 -19.35 -23.18
C LEU A 19 11.58 -18.81 -24.25
N VAL A 20 11.16 -17.80 -25.02
CA VAL A 20 12.10 -16.97 -25.79
C VAL A 20 12.73 -16.01 -24.80
N ALA A 21 13.88 -16.41 -24.24
CA ALA A 21 14.72 -15.52 -23.47
C ALA A 21 15.37 -14.50 -24.42
N LEU A 22 14.71 -13.36 -24.63
CA LEU A 22 15.37 -12.16 -25.14
C LEU A 22 16.35 -11.69 -24.05
N SER A 23 17.59 -12.16 -24.11
CA SER A 23 18.67 -11.68 -23.26
C SER A 23 18.94 -10.20 -23.59
N ARG A 24 18.37 -9.29 -22.79
CA ARG A 24 18.79 -7.89 -22.79
C ARG A 24 20.23 -7.80 -22.25
N PRO A 25 21.09 -6.95 -22.83
CA PRO A 25 22.46 -6.80 -22.34
C PRO A 25 22.45 -6.27 -20.90
N ALA A 26 23.16 -6.96 -19.99
CA ALA A 26 23.24 -6.68 -18.56
C ALA A 26 23.64 -5.23 -18.21
N ALA A 27 24.32 -4.54 -19.13
CA ALA A 27 24.71 -3.14 -18.97
C ALA A 27 23.51 -2.18 -18.82
N ALA A 28 22.36 -2.49 -19.44
CA ALA A 28 21.15 -1.66 -19.31
C ALA A 28 20.42 -1.85 -17.97
N GLN A 29 20.63 -2.99 -17.29
CA GLN A 29 20.09 -3.22 -15.95
C GLN A 29 20.96 -2.57 -14.86
N GLN A 30 22.29 -2.55 -15.04
CA GLN A 30 23.19 -1.94 -14.06
C GLN A 30 23.06 -0.42 -13.95
N GLN A 31 22.68 0.26 -15.04
CA GLN A 31 22.50 1.72 -15.05
C GLN A 31 21.29 2.20 -14.21
N TYR A 32 20.32 1.32 -13.93
CA TYR A 32 19.15 1.59 -13.08
C TYR A 32 19.32 1.11 -11.63
N LEU A 33 20.41 0.41 -11.31
CA LEU A 33 20.63 -0.24 -10.00
C LEU A 33 21.74 0.43 -9.17
N SER A 34 22.30 1.55 -9.65
CA SER A 34 23.22 2.34 -8.84
C SER A 34 22.39 3.43 -8.16
N PRO A 35 22.08 3.31 -6.85
CA PRO A 35 21.35 4.36 -6.16
C PRO A 35 22.16 5.66 -6.27
N PRO A 36 21.52 6.82 -6.51
CA PRO A 36 22.18 8.10 -6.42
C PRO A 36 22.78 8.27 -5.02
N ASP A 37 23.82 9.10 -4.91
CA ASP A 37 24.58 9.37 -3.68
C ASP A 37 23.62 9.84 -2.55
N THR A 38 23.15 8.89 -1.73
CA THR A 38 22.13 9.15 -0.71
C THR A 38 22.80 9.72 0.53
N THR A 39 22.84 11.05 0.66
CA THR A 39 22.60 11.60 2.00
C THR A 39 21.22 11.09 2.42
N GLU A 40 21.16 10.12 3.34
CA GLU A 40 19.91 9.56 3.84
C GLU A 40 19.04 10.70 4.38
N VAL A 41 17.99 11.05 3.64
CA VAL A 41 17.00 12.03 4.06
C VAL A 41 16.27 11.42 5.26
N SER A 42 16.05 12.20 6.32
CA SER A 42 15.39 11.68 7.52
C SER A 42 13.90 11.44 7.27
N ASP A 43 13.30 10.55 8.07
CA ASP A 43 11.88 10.25 7.99
C ASP A 43 11.03 11.48 8.26
N GLU A 44 11.41 12.31 9.23
CA GLU A 44 10.73 13.56 9.55
C GLU A 44 10.70 14.50 8.34
N ARG A 45 11.82 14.60 7.62
CA ARG A 45 11.88 15.45 6.44
C ARG A 45 11.00 14.95 5.31
N LEU A 46 10.91 13.63 5.12
CA LEU A 46 10.00 13.06 4.14
C LEU A 46 8.54 13.30 4.55
N LEU A 47 8.19 13.13 5.82
CA LEU A 47 6.85 13.44 6.31
C LEU A 47 6.45 14.89 6.02
N GLU A 48 7.34 15.85 6.32
CA GLU A 48 7.10 17.27 6.00
C GLU A 48 6.90 17.54 4.51
N LEU A 49 7.68 16.88 3.64
CA LEU A 49 7.62 17.08 2.19
C LEU A 49 6.34 16.55 1.56
N TYR A 50 5.74 15.53 2.17
CA TYR A 50 4.53 14.87 1.66
C TYR A 50 3.24 15.35 2.34
N ASP A 51 3.35 16.26 3.31
CA ASP A 51 2.19 16.82 3.99
C ASP A 51 1.28 17.59 3.02
N GLY A 52 -0.01 17.23 3.01
CA GLY A 52 -1.02 17.81 2.12
C GLY A 52 -0.96 17.39 0.65
N LEU A 53 -0.01 16.54 0.23
CA LEU A 53 0.04 16.00 -1.13
C LEU A 53 -1.01 14.91 -1.35
N ARG A 54 -1.69 14.95 -2.49
CA ARG A 54 -2.67 13.93 -2.92
C ARG A 54 -1.99 12.84 -3.73
N VAL A 55 -2.62 11.67 -3.84
CA VAL A 55 -2.14 10.57 -4.69
C VAL A 55 -1.96 11.04 -6.13
N ALA A 56 -2.87 11.89 -6.63
CA ALA A 56 -2.75 12.48 -7.96
C ALA A 56 -1.49 13.34 -8.13
N ASP A 57 -1.19 14.23 -7.17
CA ASP A 57 -0.01 15.10 -7.21
C ASP A 57 1.28 14.28 -7.21
N VAL A 58 1.32 13.26 -6.35
CA VAL A 58 2.47 12.35 -6.23
C VAL A 58 2.63 11.49 -7.46
N SER A 59 1.54 11.01 -8.07
CA SER A 59 1.57 10.27 -9.33
C SER A 59 2.14 11.11 -10.47
N ASP A 60 1.77 12.38 -10.58
CA ASP A 60 2.35 13.30 -11.56
C ASP A 60 3.83 13.57 -11.27
N GLY A 61 4.21 13.70 -9.99
CA GLY A 61 5.61 13.80 -9.56
C GLY A 61 6.45 12.57 -9.94
N MET A 62 5.91 11.36 -9.74
CA MET A 62 6.51 10.09 -10.15
C MET A 62 6.70 10.02 -11.67
N ASP A 63 5.69 10.46 -12.43
CA ASP A 63 5.75 10.56 -13.88
C ASP A 63 6.89 11.49 -14.36
N LEU A 64 7.09 12.63 -13.70
CA LEU A 64 8.13 13.62 -14.03
C LEU A 64 9.55 13.10 -13.78
N VAL A 65 9.74 12.21 -12.82
CA VAL A 65 11.05 11.56 -12.56
C VAL A 65 11.24 10.25 -13.36
N GLY A 66 10.32 9.92 -14.26
CA GLY A 66 10.42 8.74 -15.12
C GLY A 66 9.93 7.44 -14.48
N LEU A 67 9.25 7.50 -13.34
CA LEU A 67 8.65 6.37 -12.62
C LEU A 67 7.17 6.18 -12.99
N ARG A 68 6.83 6.39 -14.26
CA ARG A 68 5.47 6.20 -14.75
C ARG A 68 4.98 4.77 -14.55
N ASN A 69 3.75 4.62 -14.06
CA ASN A 69 3.12 3.34 -13.71
C ASN A 69 3.88 2.54 -12.64
N VAL A 70 4.66 3.20 -11.78
CA VAL A 70 5.33 2.59 -10.63
C VAL A 70 4.63 3.04 -9.36
N GLY A 71 4.48 2.13 -8.40
CA GLY A 71 4.05 2.45 -7.04
C GLY A 71 2.54 2.57 -6.81
N LEU A 72 1.75 2.87 -7.85
CA LEU A 72 0.29 2.83 -7.75
C LEU A 72 -0.18 1.41 -7.44
N MET A 73 -0.93 1.26 -6.34
CA MET A 73 -1.54 0.00 -5.98
C MET A 73 -2.86 -0.23 -6.77
N ASP A 74 -3.34 -1.47 -6.80
CA ASP A 74 -4.61 -1.88 -7.40
C ASP A 74 -5.74 -0.91 -6.98
N PRO A 75 -6.48 -0.31 -7.92
CA PRO A 75 -7.47 0.74 -7.63
C PRO A 75 -8.68 0.23 -6.83
N ARG A 76 -8.81 -1.09 -6.64
CA ARG A 76 -9.77 -1.66 -5.69
C ARG A 76 -9.37 -1.41 -4.24
N ILE A 77 -8.09 -1.08 -3.97
CA ILE A 77 -7.59 -0.68 -2.66
C ILE A 77 -8.04 0.75 -2.40
N GLN A 78 -9.03 0.90 -1.53
CA GLN A 78 -9.67 2.19 -1.25
C GLN A 78 -9.87 2.40 0.25
N SER A 79 -10.10 3.65 0.63
CA SER A 79 -10.52 3.95 1.99
C SER A 79 -11.84 3.26 2.33
N LEU A 80 -11.90 2.63 3.49
CA LEU A 80 -13.16 2.13 4.05
C LEU A 80 -14.12 3.26 4.45
N TRP A 81 -13.60 4.48 4.66
CA TRP A 81 -14.38 5.64 5.07
C TRP A 81 -13.87 6.91 4.38
N LYS A 82 -14.77 7.75 3.89
CA LYS A 82 -14.41 9.02 3.26
C LYS A 82 -15.04 10.16 4.06
N ASP A 83 -14.19 11.04 4.57
CA ASP A 83 -14.59 12.32 5.14
C ASP A 83 -14.45 13.38 4.06
N PHE A 84 -15.57 13.92 3.61
CA PHE A 84 -15.63 14.88 2.50
C PHE A 84 -15.42 16.33 2.93
N GLU A 85 -15.44 16.61 4.24
CA GLU A 85 -15.28 17.96 4.77
C GLU A 85 -13.84 18.22 5.17
N LYS A 86 -13.30 17.35 6.03
CA LYS A 86 -11.95 17.50 6.62
C LYS A 86 -10.90 16.63 5.94
N LEU A 87 -11.32 15.73 5.03
CA LEU A 87 -10.42 14.84 4.30
C LEU A 87 -9.53 13.98 5.23
N ASN A 88 -9.97 13.70 6.46
CA ASN A 88 -9.22 12.93 7.46
C ASN A 88 -8.88 11.48 7.04
N HIS A 89 -9.42 11.03 5.91
CA HIS A 89 -9.10 9.74 5.31
C HIS A 89 -7.78 9.77 4.53
N GLN A 90 -7.25 10.95 4.21
CA GLN A 90 -5.96 11.12 3.59
C GLN A 90 -4.84 10.97 4.62
N PHE A 91 -3.77 10.28 4.26
CA PHE A 91 -2.59 10.17 5.09
C PHE A 91 -1.36 9.88 4.24
N HIS A 92 -0.20 10.17 4.82
CA HIS A 92 1.08 9.76 4.30
C HIS A 92 1.94 9.21 5.45
N GLY A 93 2.99 8.48 5.11
CA GLY A 93 3.98 8.06 6.09
C GLY A 93 5.00 7.07 5.58
N ILE A 94 5.84 6.57 6.49
CA ILE A 94 6.98 5.73 6.16
C ILE A 94 6.60 4.26 6.27
N ALA A 95 6.86 3.50 5.20
CA ALA A 95 6.46 2.11 5.07
C ALA A 95 7.17 1.21 6.10
N LEU A 96 6.37 0.59 6.96
CA LEU A 96 6.76 -0.54 7.78
C LEU A 96 6.06 -1.79 7.22
N THR A 97 6.83 -2.67 6.60
CA THR A 97 6.28 -3.82 5.89
C THR A 97 6.15 -5.04 6.79
N VAL A 98 5.04 -5.74 6.66
CA VAL A 98 4.73 -6.97 7.41
C VAL A 98 4.16 -8.00 6.45
N ARG A 99 4.64 -9.23 6.52
CA ARG A 99 4.16 -10.33 5.70
C ARG A 99 3.59 -11.46 6.54
N TYR A 100 2.38 -11.87 6.21
CA TYR A 100 1.74 -13.08 6.70
C TYR A 100 1.62 -14.08 5.57
N VAL A 101 1.89 -15.35 5.87
CA VAL A 101 1.76 -16.44 4.90
C VAL A 101 0.87 -17.54 5.47
N PRO A 102 0.17 -18.31 4.60
CA PRO A 102 -0.51 -19.52 5.02
C PRO A 102 0.44 -20.48 5.72
N HIS A 103 -0.04 -21.18 6.75
CA HIS A 103 0.73 -22.23 7.39
C HIS A 103 0.19 -23.63 7.06
N ASP A 104 1.08 -24.61 7.11
CA ASP A 104 0.79 -26.03 6.94
C ASP A 104 0.51 -26.76 8.28
N ARG A 105 0.56 -26.04 9.41
CA ARG A 105 0.31 -26.64 10.74
C ARG A 105 -1.08 -27.26 10.81
N VAL A 106 -1.13 -28.52 11.26
CA VAL A 106 -2.38 -29.21 11.56
C VAL A 106 -3.05 -28.54 12.75
N VAL A 107 -4.21 -27.93 12.50
CA VAL A 107 -5.07 -27.38 13.54
C VAL A 107 -6.14 -28.43 13.87
N SER A 108 -6.18 -28.87 15.12
CA SER A 108 -7.22 -29.78 15.57
C SER A 108 -8.60 -29.15 15.36
N ASN A 109 -9.52 -29.83 14.69
CA ASN A 109 -10.86 -29.32 14.41
C ASN A 109 -11.82 -30.51 14.29
N PRO A 110 -12.95 -30.54 15.02
CA PRO A 110 -13.46 -29.54 15.97
C PRO A 110 -12.73 -29.54 17.32
N MET A 111 -12.79 -28.42 18.04
CA MET A 111 -12.34 -28.29 19.43
C MET A 111 -13.49 -27.85 20.35
N PRO A 112 -13.51 -28.25 21.64
CA PRO A 112 -14.40 -27.66 22.64
C PRO A 112 -14.17 -26.14 22.79
N PRO A 113 -15.20 -25.33 23.12
CA PRO A 113 -15.09 -23.86 23.15
C PRO A 113 -13.95 -23.31 24.02
N ASP A 114 -13.71 -23.87 25.20
CA ASP A 114 -12.65 -23.39 26.09
C ASP A 114 -11.26 -23.79 25.61
N SER A 115 -11.12 -24.99 25.03
CA SER A 115 -9.90 -25.42 24.36
C SER A 115 -9.57 -24.53 23.15
N PHE A 116 -10.59 -24.12 22.39
CA PHE A 116 -10.43 -23.19 21.28
C PHE A 116 -9.96 -21.80 21.74
N LYS A 117 -10.52 -21.26 22.83
CA LYS A 117 -10.07 -19.98 23.39
C LYS A 117 -8.61 -20.01 23.82
N GLN A 118 -8.19 -21.07 24.53
CA GLN A 118 -6.81 -21.24 24.96
C GLN A 118 -5.85 -21.43 23.77
N TRP A 119 -6.22 -22.25 22.80
CA TRP A 119 -5.45 -22.44 21.57
C TRP A 119 -5.31 -21.13 20.79
N LYS A 120 -6.38 -20.34 20.69
CA LYS A 120 -6.37 -19.03 20.03
C LYS A 120 -5.46 -18.02 20.74
N GLY A 121 -5.44 -18.01 22.06
CA GLY A 121 -4.51 -17.20 22.85
C GLY A 121 -3.06 -17.53 22.51
N ARG A 122 -2.69 -18.82 22.64
CA ARG A 122 -1.34 -19.30 22.26
C ARG A 122 -0.99 -19.00 20.81
N TRP A 123 -1.96 -19.03 19.89
CA TRP A 123 -1.72 -18.66 18.50
C TRP A 123 -1.20 -17.23 18.37
N TYR A 124 -1.84 -16.29 19.07
CA TYR A 124 -1.41 -14.89 19.07
C TYR A 124 -0.09 -14.69 19.79
N ASP A 125 0.17 -15.44 20.86
CA ASP A 125 1.38 -15.26 21.67
C ASP A 125 2.62 -15.90 21.04
N GLU A 126 2.48 -17.07 20.41
CA GLU A 126 3.60 -17.91 19.99
C GLU A 126 3.77 -17.99 18.46
N VAL A 127 2.68 -17.97 17.69
CA VAL A 127 2.69 -18.30 16.24
C VAL A 127 2.53 -17.07 15.37
N SER A 128 1.74 -16.11 15.84
CA SER A 128 1.47 -14.85 15.17
C SER A 128 1.60 -13.67 16.13
N PRO A 129 2.75 -13.52 16.83
CA PRO A 129 3.01 -12.31 17.59
C PRO A 129 3.07 -11.11 16.65
N GLU A 130 2.93 -9.91 17.20
CA GLU A 130 3.05 -8.64 16.48
C GLU A 130 4.34 -7.91 16.91
N PRO A 131 5.54 -8.48 16.71
CA PRO A 131 6.81 -7.87 17.16
C PRO A 131 7.10 -6.53 16.47
N PHE A 132 6.40 -6.26 15.37
CA PHE A 132 6.49 -4.99 14.67
C PHE A 132 5.76 -3.85 15.40
N ALA A 133 4.88 -4.14 16.37
CA ALA A 133 4.16 -3.12 17.12
C ALA A 133 5.11 -2.20 17.90
N GLU A 134 6.24 -2.72 18.39
CA GLU A 134 7.29 -1.94 19.06
C GLU A 134 8.11 -1.06 18.11
N LYS A 135 8.00 -1.30 16.80
CA LYS A 135 8.68 -0.56 15.73
C LYS A 135 7.77 0.49 15.08
N ILE A 136 6.54 0.66 15.58
CA ILE A 136 5.60 1.66 15.07
C ILE A 136 5.91 3.00 15.73
N ASP A 137 6.59 3.86 14.99
CA ASP A 137 6.83 5.25 15.37
C ASP A 137 5.74 6.17 14.80
N PRO A 138 5.51 7.36 15.39
CA PRO A 138 4.68 8.39 14.77
C PRO A 138 5.09 8.63 13.31
N GLY A 139 4.13 8.61 12.38
CA GLY A 139 4.39 8.71 10.94
C GLY A 139 4.65 7.38 10.23
N SER A 140 4.68 6.26 10.94
CA SER A 140 4.76 4.93 10.32
C SER A 140 3.44 4.53 9.64
N VAL A 141 3.53 3.95 8.45
CA VAL A 141 2.43 3.28 7.74
C VAL A 141 2.70 1.80 7.68
N VAL A 142 1.88 1.01 8.39
CA VAL A 142 1.99 -0.44 8.38
C VAL A 142 1.37 -1.00 7.10
N VAL A 143 2.20 -1.58 6.23
CA VAL A 143 1.76 -2.21 4.98
C VAL A 143 1.82 -3.73 5.17
N ILE A 144 0.67 -4.39 5.07
CA ILE A 144 0.53 -5.83 5.36
C ILE A 144 0.21 -6.60 4.08
N ASP A 145 1.12 -7.49 3.69
CA ASP A 145 0.80 -8.59 2.76
C ASP A 145 0.18 -9.74 3.57
N ALA A 146 -1.12 -9.95 3.39
CA ALA A 146 -1.88 -11.05 4.00
C ALA A 146 -2.41 -12.04 2.94
N SER A 147 -1.73 -12.15 1.80
CA SER A 147 -2.12 -13.05 0.72
C SER A 147 -2.36 -14.49 1.22
N GLY A 148 -3.48 -15.09 0.81
CA GLY A 148 -3.86 -16.47 1.20
C GLY A 148 -4.75 -16.62 2.43
N ASP A 149 -5.23 -15.53 3.04
CA ASP A 149 -6.13 -15.57 4.21
C ASP A 149 -7.63 -15.85 3.90
N GLY A 150 -7.96 -15.96 2.61
CA GLY A 150 -9.33 -16.11 2.10
C GLY A 150 -10.26 -14.92 2.37
N ALA A 151 -9.71 -13.73 2.59
CA ALA A 151 -10.44 -12.47 2.86
C ALA A 151 -10.01 -11.31 1.96
N VAL A 152 -8.78 -11.32 1.42
CA VAL A 152 -8.22 -10.11 0.76
C VAL A 152 -8.68 -9.85 -0.67
N GLU A 153 -9.54 -10.69 -1.28
CA GLU A 153 -9.89 -10.51 -2.69
C GLU A 153 -10.93 -9.40 -2.97
N GLU A 154 -11.68 -8.90 -1.97
CA GLU A 154 -12.82 -7.99 -2.26
C GLU A 154 -12.86 -6.64 -1.53
N VAL A 155 -12.11 -6.42 -0.44
CA VAL A 155 -12.04 -5.08 0.17
C VAL A 155 -10.65 -4.83 0.77
N PRO A 156 -9.71 -4.32 -0.03
CA PRO A 156 -8.45 -3.86 0.51
C PRO A 156 -8.69 -2.50 1.20
N VAL A 157 -8.36 -2.44 2.48
CA VAL A 157 -8.63 -1.30 3.36
C VAL A 157 -7.33 -0.88 4.02
N TYR A 158 -7.03 0.41 4.02
CA TYR A 158 -6.16 0.98 5.02
C TYR A 158 -6.96 1.32 6.28
N LEU A 159 -6.47 0.89 7.45
CA LEU A 159 -7.20 1.00 8.72
C LEU A 159 -6.30 1.58 9.81
N ASN A 160 -6.90 2.28 10.77
CA ASN A 160 -6.20 2.67 11.99
C ASN A 160 -6.22 1.49 12.98
N PRO A 161 -5.07 0.86 13.29
CA PRO A 161 -5.01 -0.33 14.14
C PRO A 161 -5.41 -0.06 15.60
N LYS A 162 -5.40 1.20 16.06
CA LYS A 162 -5.87 1.56 17.41
C LYS A 162 -7.41 1.57 17.53
N LYS A 163 -8.14 1.61 16.41
CA LYS A 163 -9.61 1.77 16.39
C LYS A 163 -10.41 0.49 16.08
N ARG A 164 -9.78 -0.57 15.54
CA ARG A 164 -10.43 -1.89 15.33
C ARG A 164 -9.46 -3.05 15.59
N GLY A 165 -10.00 -4.19 16.04
CA GLY A 165 -9.24 -5.39 16.41
C GLY A 165 -8.44 -6.01 15.26
N ARG A 166 -7.52 -6.93 15.64
CA ARG A 166 -6.53 -7.57 14.74
C ARG A 166 -7.16 -8.15 13.47
N GLY A 167 -6.56 -7.87 12.32
CA GLY A 167 -6.98 -8.41 11.01
C GLY A 167 -6.57 -9.87 10.76
N ILE A 168 -5.82 -10.49 11.68
CA ILE A 168 -5.27 -11.83 11.51
C ILE A 168 -6.30 -12.88 11.94
N ARG A 169 -6.49 -13.91 11.11
CA ARG A 169 -7.34 -15.07 11.39
C ARG A 169 -6.49 -16.23 11.95
N PRO A 170 -6.61 -16.58 13.24
CA PRO A 170 -5.87 -17.68 13.85
C PRO A 170 -6.08 -19.01 13.11
N GLY A 171 -5.01 -19.77 12.96
CA GLY A 171 -5.04 -21.08 12.29
C GLY A 171 -5.21 -21.03 10.76
N ARG A 172 -5.00 -19.86 10.14
CA ARG A 172 -4.87 -19.73 8.68
C ARG A 172 -3.49 -19.22 8.30
N ASN A 173 -3.04 -18.15 8.95
CA ASN A 173 -1.77 -17.49 8.63
C ASN A 173 -0.83 -17.40 9.84
N MET A 174 0.46 -17.30 9.56
CA MET A 174 1.51 -16.97 10.52
C MET A 174 2.37 -15.81 10.02
N LEU A 175 3.01 -15.09 10.95
CA LEU A 175 3.95 -14.04 10.61
C LEU A 175 5.16 -14.67 9.91
N GLU A 176 5.53 -14.16 8.75
CA GLU A 176 6.71 -14.60 7.99
C GLU A 176 7.86 -13.60 8.15
N SER A 177 7.62 -12.33 7.85
CA SER A 177 8.65 -11.31 7.92
C SER A 177 8.14 -9.93 8.32
N VAL A 178 9.06 -9.13 8.84
CA VAL A 178 8.90 -7.71 9.20
C VAL A 178 10.08 -6.96 8.61
N ASN A 179 9.85 -5.77 8.05
CA ASN A 179 10.86 -4.95 7.38
C ASN A 179 11.61 -5.73 6.28
N ARG A 180 10.85 -6.43 5.45
CA ARG A 180 11.33 -7.06 4.21
C ARG A 180 10.54 -6.53 3.02
N PRO A 181 11.10 -6.55 1.81
CA PRO A 181 10.36 -6.24 0.60
C PRO A 181 9.10 -7.10 0.47
N ILE A 182 7.95 -6.48 0.22
CA ILE A 182 6.67 -7.16 -0.03
C ILE A 182 6.00 -6.61 -1.28
N GLU A 183 5.04 -7.36 -1.81
CA GLU A 183 4.17 -6.90 -2.89
C GLU A 183 2.74 -6.78 -2.36
N VAL A 184 2.14 -5.59 -2.52
CA VAL A 184 0.75 -5.33 -2.13
C VAL A 184 0.07 -4.57 -3.25
N GLY A 185 -1.07 -5.09 -3.72
CA GLY A 185 -1.83 -4.44 -4.79
C GLY A 185 -1.08 -4.30 -6.10
N GLY A 186 -0.12 -5.19 -6.40
CA GLY A 186 0.73 -5.10 -7.59
C GLY A 186 1.84 -4.05 -7.50
N ALA A 187 2.01 -3.37 -6.35
CA ALA A 187 3.13 -2.48 -6.09
C ALA A 187 4.16 -3.16 -5.18
N LEU A 188 5.45 -2.98 -5.52
CA LEU A 188 6.56 -3.33 -4.64
C LEU A 188 6.69 -2.29 -3.54
N VAL A 189 6.78 -2.74 -2.29
CA VAL A 189 6.98 -1.88 -1.11
C VAL A 189 8.27 -2.28 -0.41
N GLN A 190 9.22 -1.36 -0.35
CA GLN A 190 10.41 -1.49 0.49
C GLN A 190 10.15 -0.89 1.88
N PRO A 191 10.77 -1.43 2.93
CA PRO A 191 10.81 -0.75 4.22
C PRO A 191 11.44 0.65 4.04
N GLY A 192 10.79 1.69 4.56
CA GLY A 192 11.28 3.07 4.47
C GLY A 192 10.81 3.87 3.25
N ASP A 193 10.06 3.26 2.32
CA ASP A 193 9.39 3.98 1.23
C ASP A 193 8.31 4.92 1.77
N VAL A 194 7.96 5.96 1.01
CA VAL A 194 6.86 6.86 1.37
C VAL A 194 5.56 6.28 0.82
N ILE A 195 4.56 6.12 1.69
CA ILE A 195 3.20 5.75 1.31
C ILE A 195 2.35 7.01 1.35
N VAL A 196 1.57 7.24 0.29
CA VAL A 196 0.52 8.27 0.25
C VAL A 196 -0.78 7.62 -0.13
N ALA A 197 -1.84 7.95 0.58
CA ALA A 197 -3.16 7.37 0.37
C ALA A 197 -4.25 8.40 0.59
N ASP A 198 -5.26 8.37 -0.28
CA ASP A 198 -6.42 9.25 -0.23
C ASP A 198 -7.69 8.54 -0.75
N GLY A 199 -8.68 9.32 -1.18
CA GLY A 199 -9.93 8.80 -1.72
C GLY A 199 -9.81 8.13 -3.10
N ASP A 200 -8.72 8.36 -3.83
CA ASP A 200 -8.46 7.83 -5.17
C ASP A 200 -7.68 6.51 -5.12
N GLY A 201 -6.81 6.32 -4.13
CA GLY A 201 -6.10 5.05 -3.93
C GLY A 201 -4.91 5.15 -3.00
N VAL A 202 -3.89 4.32 -3.27
CA VAL A 202 -2.62 4.28 -2.54
C VAL A 202 -1.47 4.27 -3.55
N ILE A 203 -0.45 5.09 -3.29
CA ILE A 203 0.79 5.13 -4.06
C ILE A 203 2.00 4.94 -3.15
N VAL A 204 2.96 4.19 -3.64
CA VAL A 204 4.25 3.91 -3.01
C VAL A 204 5.32 4.72 -3.76
N VAL A 205 6.07 5.54 -3.04
CA VAL A 205 7.19 6.28 -3.60
C VAL A 205 8.50 5.67 -3.10
N PRO A 206 9.37 5.19 -4.02
CA PRO A 206 10.70 4.70 -3.66
C PRO A 206 11.47 5.77 -2.90
N ARG A 207 12.01 5.41 -1.73
CA ARG A 207 12.70 6.36 -0.83
C ARG A 207 13.79 7.18 -1.55
N GLU A 208 14.53 6.54 -2.44
CA GLU A 208 15.65 7.15 -3.18
C GLU A 208 15.22 8.30 -4.11
N HIS A 209 13.97 8.30 -4.57
CA HIS A 209 13.40 9.35 -5.43
C HIS A 209 12.46 10.31 -4.66
N ALA A 210 12.19 10.02 -3.38
CA ALA A 210 11.10 10.65 -2.64
C ALA A 210 11.21 12.18 -2.54
N VAL A 211 12.43 12.73 -2.42
CA VAL A 211 12.62 14.19 -2.36
C VAL A 211 12.34 14.85 -3.71
N GLU A 212 12.79 14.24 -4.81
CA GLU A 212 12.59 14.79 -6.14
C GLU A 212 11.11 14.72 -6.56
N VAL A 213 10.46 13.59 -6.27
CA VAL A 213 9.02 13.38 -6.47
C VAL A 213 8.22 14.42 -5.68
N ALA A 214 8.52 14.64 -4.40
CA ALA A 214 7.82 15.62 -3.59
C ALA A 214 7.95 17.04 -4.15
N ARG A 215 9.14 17.43 -4.61
CA ARG A 215 9.35 18.75 -5.23
C ARG A 215 8.40 18.95 -6.42
N HIS A 216 8.35 17.97 -7.32
CA HIS A 216 7.49 18.02 -8.50
C HIS A 216 6.00 17.96 -8.15
N ALA A 217 5.61 17.11 -7.19
CA ALA A 217 4.24 17.01 -6.72
C ALA A 217 3.75 18.34 -6.10
N CYS A 218 4.59 19.02 -5.32
CA CYS A 218 4.29 20.35 -4.80
C CYS A 218 4.08 21.38 -5.92
N GLU A 219 4.94 21.38 -6.95
CA GLU A 219 4.79 22.26 -8.12
C GLU A 219 3.46 22.02 -8.85
N VAL A 220 3.07 20.75 -9.03
CA VAL A 220 1.80 20.35 -9.64
C VAL A 220 0.62 20.83 -8.80
N LEU A 221 0.62 20.55 -7.49
CA LEU A 221 -0.45 20.94 -6.57
C LEU A 221 -0.68 22.45 -6.57
N GLU A 222 0.38 23.26 -6.49
CA GLU A 222 0.27 24.72 -6.51
C GLU A 222 -0.21 25.25 -7.87
N GLY A 223 0.25 24.63 -8.97
CA GLY A 223 -0.25 24.90 -10.32
C GLY A 223 -1.75 24.65 -10.45
N ASP A 224 -2.22 23.51 -9.94
CA ASP A 224 -3.62 23.09 -9.90
C ASP A 224 -4.49 24.04 -9.08
N LYS A 225 -4.04 24.39 -7.87
CA LYS A 225 -4.73 25.37 -7.00
C LYS A 225 -4.88 26.71 -7.71
N ALA A 226 -3.81 27.21 -8.32
CA ALA A 226 -3.83 28.47 -9.06
C ALA A 226 -4.75 28.42 -10.28
N ALA A 227 -4.76 27.31 -11.03
CA ALA A 227 -5.65 27.12 -12.17
C ALA A 227 -7.13 27.06 -11.75
N ARG A 228 -7.44 26.31 -10.70
CA ARG A 228 -8.79 26.20 -10.13
C ARG A 228 -9.29 27.54 -9.60
N ARG A 229 -8.44 28.32 -8.94
CA ARG A 229 -8.78 29.68 -8.47
C ARG A 229 -9.20 30.58 -9.63
N ARG A 230 -8.39 30.65 -10.70
CA ARG A 230 -8.74 31.43 -11.91
C ARG A 230 -10.07 31.00 -12.52
N LEU A 231 -10.38 29.71 -12.49
CA LEU A 231 -11.66 29.18 -12.96
C LEU A 231 -12.83 29.68 -12.11
N TYR A 232 -12.69 29.68 -10.78
CA TYR A 232 -13.72 30.16 -9.86
C TYR A 232 -14.00 31.64 -10.08
N GLU A 233 -12.94 32.46 -10.15
CA GLU A 233 -13.02 33.90 -10.42
C GLU A 233 -13.73 34.18 -11.75
N ARG A 234 -13.35 33.46 -12.82
CA ARG A 234 -14.00 33.58 -14.14
C ARG A 234 -15.48 33.21 -14.12
N LEU A 235 -15.87 32.24 -13.30
CA LEU A 235 -17.25 31.77 -13.17
C LEU A 235 -18.06 32.56 -12.14
N GLY A 236 -17.45 33.55 -11.46
CA GLY A 236 -18.10 34.28 -10.37
C GLY A 236 -18.47 33.40 -9.18
N ARG A 237 -17.76 32.29 -8.96
CA ARG A 237 -17.99 31.38 -7.83
C ARG A 237 -17.20 31.83 -6.60
N PRO A 238 -17.77 31.69 -5.38
CA PRO A 238 -17.03 31.96 -4.15
C PRO A 238 -15.86 30.98 -4.00
N LEU A 239 -14.73 31.47 -3.48
CA LEU A 239 -13.56 30.63 -3.19
C LEU A 239 -13.85 29.73 -1.99
N ASP A 240 -13.50 28.45 -2.12
CA ASP A 240 -13.56 27.46 -1.05
C ASP A 240 -12.18 27.15 -0.47
N GLN A 241 -12.13 26.31 0.56
CA GLN A 241 -10.90 25.90 1.26
C GLN A 241 -9.81 25.32 0.34
N THR A 242 -10.17 24.85 -0.86
CA THR A 242 -9.24 24.21 -1.78
C THR A 242 -8.44 25.20 -2.65
N VAL A 243 -8.83 26.48 -2.66
CA VAL A 243 -8.22 27.55 -3.47
C VAL A 243 -7.96 28.84 -2.70
N ARG A 244 -8.40 28.93 -1.44
CA ARG A 244 -8.08 30.07 -0.57
C ARG A 244 -6.57 30.09 -0.32
N PRO A 245 -5.90 31.25 -0.46
CA PRO A 245 -4.54 31.41 0.04
C PRO A 245 -4.57 31.21 1.56
N GLY A 246 -3.59 30.51 2.13
CA GLY A 246 -3.59 30.10 3.53
C GLY A 246 -3.92 31.25 4.48
N GLU A 247 -5.16 31.26 4.98
CA GLU A 247 -5.53 31.97 6.20
C GLU A 247 -5.13 31.03 7.35
N GLU A 248 -4.33 31.54 8.28
CA GLU A 248 -4.12 30.91 9.58
C GLU A 248 -5.48 30.49 10.12
N THR A 249 -5.59 29.23 10.55
CA THR A 249 -6.80 28.72 11.18
C THR A 249 -7.18 29.65 12.32
N ASP A 250 -8.29 30.36 12.17
CA ASP A 250 -8.93 31.07 13.27
C ASP A 250 -9.36 29.98 14.28
N GLU A 251 -8.57 29.81 15.34
CA GLU A 251 -8.95 29.07 16.53
C GLU A 251 -10.12 29.83 17.17
N GLY A 252 -11.32 29.60 16.66
CA GLY A 252 -12.51 30.31 17.10
C GLY A 252 -13.76 29.68 16.54
N ASP A 253 -14.19 28.58 17.16
CA ASP A 253 -15.58 28.43 17.64
C ASP A 253 -15.79 27.01 18.16
N GLU A 254 -15.63 26.83 19.48
CA GLU A 254 -16.40 25.81 20.22
C GLU A 254 -17.84 26.28 20.39
N PRO A 255 -18.79 25.34 20.32
CA PRO A 255 -19.73 25.23 21.44
C PRO A 255 -19.71 23.87 22.15
#